data_AF-A0A2E8XWR9-F1
#
_entry.id   AF-A0A2E8XWR9-F1
#
_cell.length_a   1.000
_cell.length_b   1.000
_cell.length_c   1.000
_cell.angle_alpha   90.00
_cell.angle_beta   90.00
_cell.angle_gamma   90.00
#
_symmetry.space_group_name_H-M   'P 1'
#
loop_
_entity.id
_entity.type
_entity.pdbx_description
1 polymer ?
#
loop_
_entity_poly.entity_id
_entity_poly.type
_entity_poly.pdbx_seq_one_letter_code
_entity_poly.pdbx_strand_id
1 'polypeptide(L)'
;MNQKLKNNKVGILDWAIFISIFVMALMIFIPQIIWEEEDNFKKIRRDRMNIISRAEDFYFELMGEYTTDTNELFSLVEAATDSLIADSLFTGKQTIFINDKVYNVNVDPDFHIAVDTTFSSIEILKYEVTDTIYTISMLNSETNSLDTILVNSRLFNRYKNDEKFEEIINFESIDRVEKKSNYLRRRFHLNNDLIYCPISDSNKNKKFILEIENNKDNDQIFKITSPVSKKDRELRYGIFRYNPGNEEYILGGVKSWAEK
;
A
#
# COMPACT_ATOMS: atom_id res chain seq x y z
N MET A 1 -38.33 -62.42 -12.27
CA MET A 1 -37.10 -61.82 -12.85
C MET A 1 -37.26 -60.34 -13.26
N ASN A 2 -38.45 -59.89 -13.70
CA ASN A 2 -38.68 -58.50 -14.16
C ASN A 2 -38.73 -57.41 -13.06
N GLN A 3 -39.18 -57.72 -11.83
CA GLN A 3 -39.26 -56.71 -10.75
C GLN A 3 -37.88 -56.24 -10.24
N LYS A 4 -36.90 -57.16 -10.15
CA LYS A 4 -35.54 -56.86 -9.70
C LYS A 4 -34.80 -55.95 -10.70
N LEU A 5 -35.01 -56.18 -12.01
CA LEU A 5 -34.51 -55.32 -13.09
C LEU A 5 -35.18 -53.94 -13.09
N LYS A 6 -36.48 -53.85 -12.76
CA LYS A 6 -37.21 -52.57 -12.68
C LYS A 6 -36.73 -51.73 -11.48
N ASN A 7 -36.52 -52.32 -10.31
CA ASN A 7 -35.95 -51.63 -9.14
C ASN A 7 -34.53 -51.13 -9.38
N ASN A 8 -33.67 -51.93 -10.00
CA ASN A 8 -32.30 -51.50 -10.31
C ASN A 8 -32.26 -50.32 -11.29
N LYS A 9 -33.19 -50.28 -12.26
CA LYS A 9 -33.32 -49.14 -13.20
C LYS A 9 -33.80 -47.87 -12.52
N VAL A 10 -34.72 -47.95 -11.54
CA VAL A 10 -35.16 -46.80 -10.76
C VAL A 10 -34.01 -46.26 -9.89
N GLY A 11 -33.23 -47.13 -9.24
CA GLY A 11 -32.05 -46.70 -8.48
C GLY A 11 -30.97 -46.04 -9.35
N ILE A 12 -30.72 -46.53 -10.56
CA ILE A 12 -29.79 -45.90 -11.51
C ILE A 12 -30.31 -44.51 -11.95
N LEU A 13 -31.61 -44.38 -12.15
CA LEU A 13 -32.22 -43.11 -12.53
C LEU A 13 -32.10 -42.06 -11.40
N ASP A 14 -32.34 -42.45 -10.16
CA ASP A 14 -32.22 -41.54 -9.00
C ASP A 14 -30.77 -41.06 -8.82
N TRP A 15 -29.79 -41.96 -8.99
CA TRP A 15 -28.37 -41.58 -8.99
C TRP A 15 -28.01 -40.67 -10.17
N ALA A 16 -28.57 -40.90 -11.36
CA ALA A 16 -28.34 -40.03 -12.51
C ALA A 16 -28.90 -38.62 -12.29
N ILE A 17 -30.09 -38.50 -11.66
CA ILE A 17 -30.67 -37.21 -11.29
C ILE A 17 -29.79 -36.51 -10.25
N PHE A 18 -29.35 -37.23 -9.21
CA PHE A 18 -28.46 -36.66 -8.18
C PHE A 18 -27.13 -36.16 -8.77
N ILE A 19 -26.50 -36.96 -9.65
CA ILE A 19 -25.26 -36.57 -10.34
C ILE A 19 -25.49 -35.36 -11.22
N SER A 20 -26.62 -35.27 -11.92
CA SER A 20 -26.95 -34.12 -12.77
C SER A 20 -27.04 -32.82 -11.96
N ILE A 21 -27.73 -32.85 -10.82
CA ILE A 21 -27.83 -31.70 -9.90
C ILE A 21 -26.44 -31.31 -9.38
N PHE A 22 -25.61 -32.31 -9.03
CA PHE A 22 -24.25 -32.07 -8.56
C PHE A 22 -23.35 -31.44 -9.63
N VAL A 23 -23.40 -31.93 -10.88
CA VAL A 23 -22.66 -31.36 -12.01
C VAL A 23 -23.13 -29.93 -12.31
N MET A 24 -24.44 -29.67 -12.22
CA MET A 24 -24.97 -28.31 -12.37
C MET A 24 -24.44 -27.36 -11.30
N ALA A 25 -24.38 -27.80 -10.04
CA ALA A 25 -23.77 -27.00 -8.97
C ALA A 25 -22.29 -26.71 -9.27
N LEU A 26 -21.52 -27.73 -9.66
CA LEU A 26 -20.10 -27.56 -10.02
C LEU A 26 -19.89 -26.57 -11.17
N MET A 27 -20.76 -26.60 -12.19
CA MET A 27 -20.71 -25.66 -13.33
C MET A 27 -20.87 -24.20 -12.92
N ILE A 28 -21.52 -23.92 -11.79
CA ILE A 28 -21.71 -22.57 -11.26
C ILE A 28 -20.54 -22.18 -10.35
N PHE A 29 -20.12 -23.08 -9.45
CA PHE A 29 -19.09 -22.76 -8.45
C PHE A 29 -17.67 -22.71 -9.03
N ILE A 30 -17.32 -23.58 -9.97
CA ILE A 30 -15.93 -23.64 -10.50
C ILE A 30 -15.53 -22.35 -11.21
N PRO A 31 -16.34 -21.76 -12.13
CA PRO A 31 -16.00 -20.48 -12.75
C PRO A 31 -15.81 -19.35 -11.74
N GLN A 32 -16.65 -19.30 -10.70
CA GLN A 32 -16.57 -18.25 -9.68
C GLN A 32 -15.23 -18.28 -8.94
N ILE A 33 -14.74 -19.48 -8.58
CA ILE A 33 -13.44 -19.65 -7.93
C ILE A 33 -12.30 -19.20 -8.87
N ILE A 34 -12.38 -19.55 -10.16
CA ILE A 34 -11.35 -19.16 -11.14
C ILE A 34 -11.33 -17.63 -11.33
N TRP A 35 -12.50 -16.98 -11.40
CA TRP A 35 -12.57 -15.52 -11.54
C TRP A 35 -12.04 -14.77 -10.32
N GLU A 36 -12.30 -15.29 -9.11
CA GLU A 36 -11.73 -14.74 -7.88
C GLU A 36 -10.20 -14.86 -7.89
N GLU A 37 -9.68 -16.00 -8.34
CA GLU A 37 -8.25 -16.22 -8.53
C GLU A 37 -7.64 -15.22 -9.55
N GLU A 38 -8.28 -15.06 -10.71
CA GLU A 38 -7.87 -14.12 -11.77
C GLU A 38 -7.85 -12.68 -11.25
N ASP A 39 -8.89 -12.25 -10.54
CA ASP A 39 -8.98 -10.89 -10.00
C ASP A 39 -7.93 -10.65 -8.91
N ASN A 40 -7.67 -11.65 -8.05
CA ASN A 40 -6.62 -11.56 -7.04
C ASN A 40 -5.24 -11.40 -7.68
N PHE A 41 -4.86 -12.25 -8.64
CA PHE A 41 -3.58 -12.13 -9.34
C PHE A 41 -3.44 -10.80 -10.07
N LYS A 42 -4.52 -10.33 -10.71
CA LYS A 42 -4.58 -9.03 -11.38
C LYS A 42 -4.37 -7.88 -10.41
N LYS A 43 -5.01 -7.91 -9.24
CA LYS A 43 -4.84 -6.90 -8.19
C LYS A 43 -3.39 -6.87 -7.68
N ILE A 44 -2.82 -8.02 -7.30
CA ILE A 44 -1.45 -8.11 -6.82
C ILE A 44 -0.46 -7.60 -7.89
N ARG A 45 -0.69 -7.91 -9.16
CA ARG A 45 0.13 -7.44 -10.28
C ARG A 45 0.12 -5.92 -10.37
N ARG A 46 -1.05 -5.30 -10.36
CA ARG A 46 -1.22 -3.84 -10.42
C ARG A 46 -0.60 -3.16 -9.20
N ASP A 47 -0.76 -3.75 -8.02
CA ASP A 47 -0.16 -3.23 -6.78
C ASP A 47 1.37 -3.26 -6.88
N ARG A 48 1.97 -4.36 -7.35
CA ARG A 48 3.43 -4.43 -7.60
C ARG A 48 3.88 -3.41 -8.63
N MET A 49 3.16 -3.26 -9.75
CA MET A 49 3.51 -2.25 -10.75
C MET A 49 3.47 -0.84 -10.19
N ASN A 50 2.48 -0.51 -9.35
CA ASN A 50 2.42 0.77 -8.65
C ASN A 50 3.61 0.96 -7.71
N ILE A 51 3.99 -0.08 -6.95
CA ILE A 51 5.14 0.00 -6.03
C ILE A 51 6.43 0.28 -6.81
N ILE A 52 6.68 -0.46 -7.90
CA ILE A 52 7.88 -0.27 -8.73
C ILE A 52 7.88 1.12 -9.36
N SER A 53 6.75 1.55 -9.93
CA SER A 53 6.64 2.89 -10.54
C SER A 53 6.94 4.00 -9.53
N ARG A 54 6.41 3.90 -8.30
CA ARG A 54 6.68 4.90 -7.26
C ARG A 54 8.11 4.83 -6.74
N ALA A 55 8.70 3.64 -6.67
CA ALA A 55 10.12 3.48 -6.32
C ALA A 55 11.02 4.18 -7.35
N GLU A 56 10.67 4.10 -8.64
CA GLU A 56 11.38 4.84 -9.69
C GLU A 56 11.21 6.35 -9.57
N ASP A 57 10.03 6.84 -9.20
CA ASP A 57 9.85 8.27 -8.94
C ASP A 57 10.79 8.76 -7.82
N PHE A 58 10.95 7.98 -6.74
CA PHE A 58 11.91 8.29 -5.67
C PHE A 58 13.38 8.15 -6.11
N TYR A 59 13.70 7.18 -6.95
CA TYR A 59 15.06 7.05 -7.49
C TYR A 59 15.41 8.23 -8.39
N PHE A 60 14.48 8.65 -9.25
CA PHE A 60 14.62 9.85 -10.06
C PHE A 60 14.80 11.11 -9.22
N GLU A 61 14.10 11.23 -8.08
CA GLU A 61 14.29 12.34 -7.14
C GLU A 61 15.72 12.37 -6.57
N LEU A 62 16.31 11.20 -6.28
CA LEU A 62 17.66 11.06 -5.74
C LEU A 62 18.76 11.29 -6.78
N MET A 63 18.61 10.74 -8.00
CA MET A 63 19.67 10.68 -9.03
C MET A 63 19.48 11.67 -10.18
N GLY A 64 18.24 12.09 -10.43
CA GLY A 64 17.85 12.92 -11.59
C GLY A 64 17.70 12.14 -12.90
N GLU A 65 17.78 10.81 -12.87
CA GLU A 65 17.59 9.91 -14.02
C GLU A 65 16.86 8.63 -13.59
N TYR A 66 16.18 7.97 -14.52
CA TYR A 66 15.52 6.68 -14.29
C TYR A 66 16.49 5.51 -14.50
N THR A 67 16.22 4.39 -13.84
CA THR A 67 16.99 3.15 -14.06
C THR A 67 16.10 2.01 -14.59
N THR A 68 16.77 0.97 -15.10
CA THR A 68 16.12 -0.31 -15.46
C THR A 68 16.61 -1.46 -14.58
N ASP A 69 17.65 -1.24 -13.78
CA ASP A 69 18.15 -2.22 -12.83
C ASP A 69 17.37 -2.13 -11.52
N THR A 70 16.45 -3.06 -11.31
CA THR A 70 15.62 -3.10 -10.11
C THR A 70 16.40 -3.34 -8.82
N ASN A 71 17.55 -4.02 -8.90
CA ASN A 71 18.33 -4.28 -7.70
C ASN A 71 18.97 -2.98 -7.22
N GLU A 72 19.46 -2.17 -8.16
CA GLU A 72 20.00 -0.86 -7.90
C GLU A 72 18.91 0.10 -7.42
N LEU A 73 17.77 0.13 -8.11
CA LEU A 73 16.58 0.90 -7.77
C LEU A 73 16.19 0.73 -6.29
N PHE A 74 15.85 -0.50 -5.90
CA PHE A 74 15.32 -0.76 -4.55
C PHE A 74 16.38 -0.57 -3.49
N SER A 75 17.63 -0.99 -3.75
CA SER A 75 18.71 -0.87 -2.77
C SER A 75 19.05 0.59 -2.50
N LEU A 76 19.08 1.44 -3.54
CA LEU A 76 19.42 2.86 -3.37
C LEU A 76 18.35 3.63 -2.61
N VAL A 77 17.07 3.41 -2.96
CA VAL A 77 15.95 4.05 -2.26
C VAL A 77 15.92 3.64 -0.79
N GLU A 78 16.02 2.34 -0.48
CA GLU A 78 16.07 1.87 0.92
C GLU A 78 17.28 2.44 1.67
N ALA A 79 18.47 2.43 1.07
CA ALA A 79 19.67 2.93 1.71
C ALA A 79 19.62 4.45 1.98
N ALA A 80 19.03 5.23 1.07
CA ALA A 80 18.82 6.67 1.28
C ALA A 80 17.83 6.92 2.41
N THR A 81 16.71 6.19 2.43
CA THR A 81 15.71 6.26 3.52
C THR A 81 16.31 5.87 4.86
N ASP A 82 17.05 4.76 4.92
CA ASP A 82 17.72 4.28 6.14
C ASP A 82 18.74 5.28 6.67
N SER A 83 19.55 5.85 5.76
CA SER A 83 20.56 6.84 6.14
C SER A 83 19.93 8.08 6.74
N LEU A 84 18.80 8.55 6.17
CA LEU A 84 18.12 9.75 6.65
C LEU A 84 17.32 9.51 7.95
N ILE A 85 16.82 8.29 8.16
CA ILE A 85 16.25 7.89 9.46
C ILE A 85 17.34 7.81 10.53
N ALA A 86 18.53 7.32 10.18
CA ALA A 86 19.64 7.17 11.12
C ALA A 86 20.30 8.53 11.46
N ASP A 87 20.43 9.42 10.48
CA ASP A 87 20.97 10.75 10.63
C ASP A 87 20.11 11.77 9.89
N SER A 88 19.38 12.58 10.64
CA SER A 88 18.52 13.63 10.06
C SER A 88 19.29 14.74 9.36
N LEU A 89 20.62 14.82 9.53
CA LEU A 89 21.49 15.74 8.79
C LEU A 89 21.95 15.17 7.43
N PHE A 90 21.62 13.91 7.11
CA PHE A 90 21.93 13.27 5.84
C PHE A 90 21.05 13.80 4.69
N THR A 91 21.19 15.09 4.39
CA THR A 91 20.36 15.83 3.44
C THR A 91 21.21 16.58 2.43
N GLY A 92 20.62 16.97 1.29
CA GLY A 92 21.33 17.57 0.16
C GLY A 92 22.21 16.56 -0.59
N LYS A 93 23.32 17.05 -1.16
CA LYS A 93 24.25 16.22 -1.93
C LYS A 93 25.04 15.31 -1.00
N GLN A 94 24.77 14.01 -1.10
CA GLN A 94 25.37 12.97 -0.28
C GLN A 94 25.92 11.84 -1.15
N THR A 95 26.75 11.00 -0.54
CA THR A 95 27.32 9.81 -1.20
C THR A 95 26.92 8.56 -0.46
N ILE A 96 26.29 7.61 -1.16
CA ILE A 96 25.90 6.31 -0.60
C ILE A 96 26.74 5.21 -1.25
N PHE A 97 27.26 4.30 -0.44
CA PHE A 97 28.05 3.15 -0.88
C PHE A 97 27.20 1.88 -0.80
N ILE A 98 26.93 1.24 -1.93
CA ILE A 98 26.11 0.02 -2.00
C ILE A 98 26.76 -0.97 -2.97
N ASN A 99 27.02 -2.20 -2.52
CA ASN A 99 27.53 -3.30 -3.35
C ASN A 99 28.73 -2.91 -4.22
N ASP A 100 29.74 -2.27 -3.61
CA ASP A 100 30.97 -1.78 -4.25
C ASP A 100 30.77 -0.66 -5.31
N LYS A 101 29.57 -0.09 -5.41
CA LYS A 101 29.28 1.10 -6.21
C LYS A 101 29.07 2.33 -5.32
N VAL A 102 29.43 3.50 -5.85
CA VAL A 102 29.27 4.79 -5.18
C VAL A 102 28.19 5.58 -5.93
N TYR A 103 27.17 6.01 -5.20
CA TYR A 103 26.07 6.80 -5.72
C TYR A 103 26.13 8.20 -5.15
N ASN A 104 26.09 9.20 -6.04
CA ASN A 104 25.98 10.60 -5.65
C ASN A 104 24.51 10.99 -5.72
N VAL A 105 23.87 11.05 -4.57
CA VAL A 105 22.44 11.32 -4.45
C VAL A 105 22.19 12.73 -3.93
N ASN A 106 21.03 13.30 -4.25
CA ASN A 106 20.53 14.52 -3.63
C ASN A 106 19.30 14.19 -2.79
N VAL A 107 19.43 14.20 -1.46
CA VAL A 107 18.38 13.74 -0.55
C VAL A 107 17.61 14.91 0.06
N ASP A 108 16.29 14.94 -0.10
CA ASP A 108 15.44 15.92 0.56
C ASP A 108 15.26 15.58 2.07
N PRO A 109 15.22 16.57 2.99
CA PRO A 109 14.93 16.33 4.41
C PRO A 109 13.68 15.48 4.69
N ASP A 110 12.63 15.65 3.89
CA ASP A 110 11.35 14.96 4.07
C ASP A 110 11.26 13.66 3.25
N PHE A 111 12.33 13.25 2.56
CA PHE A 111 12.36 12.08 1.69
C PHE A 111 11.90 10.79 2.40
N HIS A 112 12.40 10.53 3.61
CA HIS A 112 11.99 9.34 4.37
C HIS A 112 10.49 9.33 4.70
N ILE A 113 9.89 10.49 4.95
CA ILE A 113 8.46 10.63 5.23
C ILE A 113 7.65 10.32 3.97
N ALA A 114 8.11 10.82 2.82
CA ALA A 114 7.47 10.57 1.53
C ALA A 114 7.50 9.06 1.19
N VAL A 115 8.65 8.40 1.36
CA VAL A 115 8.79 6.95 1.14
C VAL A 115 7.91 6.15 2.09
N ASP A 116 7.96 6.45 3.39
CA ASP A 116 7.18 5.73 4.41
C ASP A 116 5.67 5.86 4.20
N THR A 117 5.18 7.07 3.93
CA THR A 117 3.75 7.30 3.68
C THR A 117 3.26 6.68 2.38
N THR A 118 4.16 6.47 1.42
CA THR A 118 3.84 5.92 0.09
C THR A 118 3.68 4.41 0.08
N PHE A 119 4.55 3.69 0.79
CA PHE A 119 4.59 2.23 0.77
C PHE A 119 4.05 1.58 2.04
N SER A 120 4.28 2.20 3.20
CA SER A 120 4.01 1.57 4.50
C SER A 120 2.55 1.77 4.93
N SER A 121 2.05 0.79 5.69
CA SER A 121 0.71 0.89 6.30
C SER A 121 0.77 1.64 7.64
N ILE A 122 -0.21 2.51 7.88
CA ILE A 122 -0.32 3.23 9.15
C ILE A 122 -0.65 2.28 10.32
N GLU A 123 0.12 2.36 11.41
CA GLU A 123 -0.25 1.78 12.70
C GLU A 123 -0.63 2.90 13.68
N ILE A 124 -1.83 2.78 14.28
CA ILE A 124 -2.31 3.75 15.27
C ILE A 124 -1.90 3.28 16.66
N LEU A 125 -0.96 4.00 17.26
CA LEU A 125 -0.50 3.75 18.63
C LEU A 125 -1.35 4.55 19.61
N LYS A 126 -1.71 3.90 20.72
CA LYS A 126 -2.43 4.51 21.83
C LYS A 126 -1.46 4.66 22.98
N TYR A 127 -1.29 5.89 23.45
CA TYR A 127 -0.45 6.20 24.61
C TYR A 127 -1.35 6.76 25.71
N GLU A 128 -1.14 6.29 26.93
CA GLU A 128 -1.70 6.92 28.11
C GLU A 128 -0.82 8.12 28.45
N VAL A 129 -1.42 9.30 28.44
CA VAL A 129 -0.78 10.56 28.77
C VAL A 129 -1.51 11.14 29.96
N THR A 130 -0.78 11.32 31.06
CA THR A 130 -1.27 12.07 32.21
C THR A 130 -1.20 13.55 31.86
N ASP A 131 -2.35 14.21 31.77
CA ASP A 131 -2.46 15.64 31.47
C ASP A 131 -3.19 16.35 32.59
N THR A 132 -2.77 17.58 32.90
CA THR A 132 -3.41 18.41 33.91
C THR A 132 -4.42 19.34 33.25
N ILE A 133 -5.68 19.24 33.67
CA ILE A 133 -6.74 20.17 33.28
C ILE A 133 -6.83 21.26 34.34
N TYR A 134 -6.76 22.51 33.91
CA TYR A 134 -6.93 23.69 34.73
C TYR A 134 -8.33 24.26 34.52
N THR A 135 -9.01 24.53 35.63
CA THR A 135 -10.23 25.32 35.66
C THR A 135 -9.80 26.77 35.94
N ILE A 136 -9.89 27.63 34.93
CA ILE A 136 -9.43 29.03 35.02
C ILE A 136 -10.63 29.98 35.00
N SER A 137 -10.49 31.11 35.68
CA SER A 137 -11.45 32.21 35.66
C SER A 137 -10.97 33.29 34.69
N MET A 138 -11.84 33.73 33.79
CA MET A 138 -11.54 34.78 32.83
C MET A 138 -12.63 35.83 32.77
N LEU A 139 -12.25 37.07 32.51
CA LEU A 139 -13.16 38.19 32.32
C LEU A 139 -13.85 38.11 30.96
N ASN A 140 -15.17 37.98 30.98
CA ASN A 140 -16.00 38.04 29.79
C ASN A 140 -16.17 39.50 29.32
N SER A 141 -15.74 39.79 28.10
CA SER A 141 -15.76 41.15 27.55
C SER A 141 -17.17 41.66 27.20
N GLU A 142 -18.16 40.78 27.09
CA GLU A 142 -19.54 41.14 26.73
C GLU A 142 -20.39 41.45 27.98
N THR A 143 -20.20 40.68 29.05
CA THR A 143 -20.98 40.78 30.29
C THR A 143 -20.22 41.44 31.44
N ASN A 144 -18.92 41.67 31.28
CA ASN A 144 -18.01 42.17 32.32
C ASN A 144 -18.02 41.31 33.60
N SER A 145 -18.38 40.03 33.48
CA SER A 145 -18.43 39.02 34.55
C SER A 145 -17.30 38.02 34.41
N LEU A 146 -17.00 37.30 35.49
CA LEU A 146 -16.03 36.21 35.47
C LEU A 146 -16.70 34.91 35.01
N ASP A 147 -16.14 34.31 33.96
CA ASP A 147 -16.55 33.02 33.44
C ASP A 147 -15.47 31.96 33.70
N THR A 148 -15.90 30.72 33.88
CA THR A 148 -15.01 29.59 34.15
C THR A 148 -14.79 28.76 32.90
N ILE A 149 -13.53 28.48 32.56
CA ILE A 149 -13.15 27.69 31.38
C ILE A 149 -12.22 26.55 31.80
N LEU A 150 -12.41 25.38 31.20
CA LEU A 150 -11.53 24.22 31.34
C LEU A 150 -10.48 24.22 30.22
N VAL A 151 -9.21 24.24 30.59
CA VAL A 151 -8.08 24.26 29.64
C VAL A 151 -7.06 23.18 29.99
N ASN A 152 -6.40 22.61 28.98
CA ASN A 152 -5.33 21.64 29.20
C ASN A 152 -3.97 22.34 29.44
N SER A 153 -2.99 21.59 29.95
CA SER A 153 -1.64 22.10 30.25
C SER A 153 -0.98 22.79 29.05
N ARG A 154 -1.17 22.25 27.83
CA ARG A 154 -0.59 22.80 26.60
C ARG A 154 -1.11 24.20 26.27
N LEU A 155 -2.40 24.46 26.48
CA LEU A 155 -3.03 25.75 26.19
C LEU A 155 -3.01 26.70 27.38
N PHE A 156 -2.79 26.19 28.60
CA PHE A 156 -2.82 26.98 29.83
C PHE A 156 -1.91 28.21 29.77
N ASN A 157 -0.66 28.06 29.30
CA ASN A 157 0.28 29.19 29.19
C ASN A 157 -0.23 30.31 28.26
N ARG A 158 -1.01 29.96 27.23
CA ARG A 158 -1.61 30.97 26.34
C ARG A 158 -2.65 31.79 27.07
N TYR A 159 -3.51 31.16 27.86
CA TYR A 159 -4.56 31.84 28.62
C TYR A 159 -3.99 32.60 29.82
N LYS A 160 -2.99 32.06 30.52
CA LYS A 160 -2.33 32.75 31.63
C LYS A 160 -1.70 34.09 31.23
N ASN A 161 -1.26 34.21 29.98
CA ASN A 161 -0.67 35.44 29.45
C ASN A 161 -1.70 36.41 28.85
N ASP A 162 -2.99 36.05 28.85
CA ASP A 162 -4.07 36.93 28.39
C ASP A 162 -4.41 37.96 29.48
N GLU A 163 -4.67 39.20 29.10
CA GLU A 163 -5.06 40.28 30.03
C GLU A 163 -6.39 39.99 30.73
N LYS A 164 -7.23 39.13 30.15
CA LYS A 164 -8.53 38.71 30.70
C LYS A 164 -8.41 37.60 31.73
N PHE A 165 -7.22 37.05 31.94
CA PHE A 165 -7.00 35.99 32.93
C PHE A 165 -6.96 36.57 34.34
N GLU A 166 -7.72 35.97 35.25
CA GLU A 166 -7.77 36.40 36.65
C GLU A 166 -7.08 35.39 37.56
N GLU A 167 -7.62 34.17 37.63
CA GLU A 167 -7.10 33.16 38.56
C GLU A 167 -7.30 31.72 38.10
N ILE A 168 -6.58 30.82 38.77
CA ILE A 168 -6.76 29.36 38.65
C ILE A 168 -7.68 28.92 39.79
N ILE A 169 -8.85 28.41 39.46
CA ILE A 169 -9.86 27.96 40.44
C ILE A 169 -9.52 26.56 40.94
N ASN A 170 -9.16 25.64 40.04
CA ASN A 170 -8.83 24.26 40.36
C ASN A 170 -7.89 23.68 39.30
N PHE A 171 -7.17 22.62 39.64
CA PHE A 171 -6.43 21.82 38.67
C PHE A 171 -6.51 20.33 39.05
N GLU A 172 -6.73 19.50 38.05
CA GLU A 172 -6.85 18.05 38.22
C GLU A 172 -5.99 17.33 37.19
N SER A 173 -5.28 16.29 37.62
CA SER A 173 -4.51 15.43 36.72
C SER A 173 -5.39 14.27 36.29
N ILE A 174 -5.56 14.14 34.98
CA ILE A 174 -6.43 13.13 34.36
C ILE A 174 -5.61 12.38 33.33
N ASP A 175 -5.66 11.05 33.41
CA ASP A 175 -5.09 10.18 32.39
C ASP A 175 -6.02 10.15 31.17
N ARG A 176 -5.45 10.40 30.00
CA ARG A 176 -6.17 10.32 28.72
C ARG A 176 -5.39 9.48 27.73
N VAL A 177 -6.12 8.87 26.81
CA VAL A 177 -5.52 8.09 25.73
C VAL A 177 -5.34 9.00 24.52
N GLU A 178 -4.09 9.24 24.14
CA GLU A 178 -3.74 9.90 22.88
C GLU A 178 -3.46 8.88 21.78
N LYS A 179 -3.85 9.22 20.55
CA LYS A 179 -3.60 8.39 19.36
C LYS A 179 -2.53 9.07 18.51
N LYS A 180 -1.47 8.33 18.16
CA LYS A 180 -0.42 8.80 17.24
C LYS A 180 -0.21 7.80 16.12
N SER A 181 -0.08 8.29 14.89
CA SER A 181 0.28 7.47 13.73
C SER A 181 1.77 7.12 13.73
N ASN A 182 2.09 5.87 13.42
CA ASN A 182 3.46 5.39 13.28
C ASN A 182 3.57 4.49 12.03
N TYR A 183 4.35 4.93 11.04
CA TYR A 183 4.59 4.19 9.80
C TYR A 183 5.79 3.24 9.92
N LEU A 184 6.75 3.53 10.79
CA LEU A 184 7.97 2.74 10.98
C LEU A 184 7.70 1.31 11.51
N ARG A 185 6.64 1.12 12.30
CA ARG A 185 6.30 -0.21 12.85
C ARG A 185 5.87 -1.23 11.79
N ARG A 186 5.28 -0.76 10.70
CA ARG A 186 4.86 -1.60 9.56
C ARG A 186 5.55 -1.11 8.30
N ARG A 187 6.83 -0.79 8.44
CA ARG A 187 7.63 -0.32 7.33
C ARG A 187 7.64 -1.35 6.23
N PHE A 188 7.32 -0.89 5.03
CA PHE A 188 7.43 -1.68 3.82
C PHE A 188 8.86 -1.61 3.30
N HIS A 189 9.44 -2.77 2.98
CA HIS A 189 10.76 -2.84 2.39
C HIS A 189 10.66 -3.17 0.90
N LEU A 190 11.31 -2.35 0.08
CA LEU A 190 11.50 -2.62 -1.33
C LEU A 190 12.46 -3.81 -1.46
N ASN A 191 11.98 -4.91 -2.07
CA ASN A 191 12.77 -6.11 -2.29
C ASN A 191 12.80 -6.49 -3.77
N ASN A 192 13.84 -7.23 -4.15
CA ASN A 192 14.01 -7.66 -5.55
C ASN A 192 12.93 -8.66 -5.99
N ASP A 193 12.16 -9.23 -5.07
CA ASP A 193 11.06 -10.14 -5.42
C ASP A 193 9.86 -9.42 -6.04
N LEU A 194 9.76 -8.09 -5.85
CA LEU A 194 8.71 -7.26 -6.45
C LEU A 194 8.75 -7.28 -7.98
N ILE A 195 9.93 -7.52 -8.59
CA ILE A 195 10.11 -7.54 -10.04
C ILE A 195 9.37 -8.69 -10.73
N TYR A 196 9.06 -9.77 -9.99
CA TYR A 196 8.34 -10.89 -10.55
C TYR A 196 6.86 -10.57 -10.70
N CYS A 197 6.36 -10.71 -11.92
CA CYS A 197 4.97 -10.47 -12.27
C CYS A 197 4.11 -11.68 -11.86
N PRO A 198 3.16 -11.51 -10.93
CA PRO A 198 2.26 -12.57 -10.53
C PRO A 198 1.21 -12.78 -11.63
N ILE A 199 1.36 -13.86 -12.39
CA ILE A 199 0.47 -14.19 -13.52
C ILE A 199 -0.45 -15.34 -13.15
N SER A 200 0.09 -16.41 -12.59
CA SER A 200 -0.62 -17.60 -12.12
C SER A 200 0.26 -18.31 -11.08
N ASP A 201 -0.29 -19.33 -10.41
CA ASP A 201 0.49 -20.18 -9.50
C ASP A 201 1.66 -20.89 -10.19
N SER A 202 1.52 -21.22 -11.48
CA SER A 202 2.53 -21.94 -12.24
C SER A 202 3.59 -21.00 -12.85
N ASN A 203 3.26 -19.71 -13.01
CA ASN A 203 4.08 -18.74 -13.73
C ASN A 203 4.62 -17.66 -12.78
N LYS A 204 5.58 -18.05 -11.95
CA LYS A 204 6.21 -17.19 -10.93
C LYS A 204 7.49 -16.49 -11.39
N ASN A 205 8.09 -16.94 -12.49
CA ASN A 205 9.45 -16.52 -12.89
C ASN A 205 9.47 -15.37 -13.90
N LYS A 206 8.33 -15.00 -14.47
CA LYS A 206 8.26 -13.89 -15.42
C LYS A 206 8.43 -12.56 -14.70
N LYS A 207 9.29 -11.69 -15.22
CA LYS A 207 9.58 -10.37 -14.66
C LYS A 207 8.82 -9.27 -15.39
N PHE A 208 8.51 -8.17 -14.72
CA PHE A 208 8.04 -6.96 -15.40
C PHE A 208 9.10 -6.46 -16.39
N ILE A 209 8.62 -5.86 -17.48
CA ILE A 209 9.45 -5.24 -18.50
C ILE A 209 9.54 -3.75 -18.15
N LEU A 210 10.76 -3.27 -17.91
CA LEU A 210 11.05 -1.88 -17.58
C LEU A 210 11.69 -1.21 -18.80
N GLU A 211 11.14 -0.08 -19.20
CA GLU A 211 11.57 0.69 -20.36
C GLU A 211 11.64 2.17 -19.97
N ILE A 212 12.62 2.88 -20.53
CA ILE A 212 12.72 4.33 -20.43
C ILE A 212 12.47 4.87 -21.83
N GLU A 213 11.38 5.62 -21.98
CA GLU A 213 10.98 6.25 -23.23
C GLU A 213 11.25 7.76 -23.13
N ASN A 214 11.64 8.41 -24.23
CA ASN A 214 11.75 9.86 -24.27
C ASN A 214 10.45 10.45 -24.84
N ASN A 215 9.89 11.45 -24.16
CA ASN A 215 8.75 12.18 -24.69
C ASN A 215 9.16 13.06 -25.89
N LYS A 216 8.15 13.65 -26.55
CA LYS A 216 8.32 14.63 -27.63
C LYS A 216 9.19 15.83 -27.21
N ASP A 217 9.21 16.15 -25.93
CA ASP A 217 10.00 17.24 -25.34
C ASP A 217 11.38 16.80 -24.82
N ASN A 218 11.83 15.57 -25.15
CA ASN A 218 13.07 14.93 -24.68
C ASN A 218 13.16 14.62 -23.17
N ASP A 219 12.07 14.80 -22.42
CA ASP A 219 12.00 14.34 -21.03
C ASP A 219 11.96 12.81 -20.97
N GLN A 220 12.75 12.23 -20.07
CA GLN A 220 12.72 10.80 -19.80
C GLN A 220 11.41 10.44 -19.10
N ILE A 221 10.77 9.36 -19.54
CA ILE A 221 9.55 8.81 -18.95
C ILE A 221 9.77 7.34 -18.69
N PHE A 222 9.55 6.93 -17.44
CA PHE A 222 9.56 5.53 -17.06
C PHE A 222 8.27 4.80 -17.49
N LYS A 223 8.45 3.60 -18.02
CA LYS A 223 7.39 2.69 -18.40
C LYS A 223 7.61 1.31 -17.79
N ILE A 224 6.58 0.81 -17.13
CA ILE A 224 6.54 -0.57 -16.64
C ILE A 224 5.40 -1.33 -17.30
N THR A 225 5.71 -2.50 -17.84
CA THR A 225 4.76 -3.36 -18.55
C THR A 225 4.70 -4.75 -17.96
N SER A 226 3.50 -5.30 -17.85
CA SER A 226 3.29 -6.69 -17.46
C SER A 226 3.46 -7.64 -18.65
N PRO A 227 4.30 -8.69 -18.56
CA PRO A 227 4.60 -9.61 -19.67
C PRO A 227 3.47 -10.66 -19.88
N VAL A 228 2.22 -10.22 -19.75
CA VAL A 228 1.04 -11.08 -19.76
C VAL A 228 0.62 -11.30 -21.21
N SER A 229 0.51 -12.56 -21.59
CA SER A 229 0.15 -12.93 -22.96
C SER A 229 -0.99 -13.95 -22.99
N LYS A 230 -1.69 -14.04 -24.12
CA LYS A 230 -2.73 -15.08 -24.34
C LYS A 230 -2.18 -16.52 -24.24
N LYS A 231 -0.86 -16.70 -24.31
CA LYS A 231 -0.20 -18.01 -24.15
C LYS A 231 -0.14 -18.46 -22.69
N ASP A 232 -0.35 -17.55 -21.75
CA ASP A 232 -0.35 -17.82 -20.30
C ASP A 232 -1.72 -18.32 -19.81
N ARG A 233 -2.60 -18.72 -20.73
CA ARG A 233 -3.90 -19.33 -20.39
C ARG A 233 -3.68 -20.79 -20.03
N GLU A 234 -4.14 -21.15 -18.85
CA GLU A 234 -3.91 -22.47 -18.26
C GLU A 234 -5.24 -23.20 -18.08
N LEU A 235 -5.21 -24.54 -18.13
CA LEU A 235 -6.37 -25.35 -17.80
C LEU A 235 -6.54 -25.39 -16.28
N ARG A 236 -7.74 -25.08 -15.80
CA ARG A 236 -8.13 -25.21 -14.39
C ARG A 236 -9.36 -26.10 -14.34
N TYR A 237 -9.37 -27.10 -13.45
CA TYR A 237 -10.54 -27.94 -13.18
C TYR A 237 -11.21 -28.54 -14.44
N GLY A 238 -10.46 -29.33 -15.21
CA GLY A 238 -10.99 -30.06 -16.38
C GLY A 238 -11.17 -29.17 -17.60
N ILE A 239 -12.39 -28.71 -17.87
CA ILE A 239 -12.76 -27.95 -19.08
C ILE A 239 -12.61 -26.43 -18.94
N PHE A 240 -12.50 -25.93 -17.71
CA PHE A 240 -12.39 -24.51 -17.46
C PHE A 240 -10.95 -24.03 -17.68
N ARG A 241 -10.81 -22.73 -17.93
CA ARG A 241 -9.53 -22.12 -18.24
C ARG A 241 -9.35 -20.88 -17.39
N TYR A 242 -8.15 -20.76 -16.83
CA TYR A 242 -7.64 -19.53 -16.25
C TYR A 242 -7.19 -18.59 -17.37
N ASN A 243 -7.53 -17.32 -17.22
CA ASN A 243 -7.17 -16.26 -18.13
C ASN A 243 -6.52 -15.08 -17.38
N PRO A 244 -5.20 -14.89 -17.50
CA PRO A 244 -4.48 -13.84 -16.78
C PRO A 244 -4.79 -12.42 -17.25
N GLY A 245 -5.59 -12.27 -18.31
CA GLY A 245 -6.00 -10.99 -18.89
C GLY A 245 -5.13 -10.56 -20.05
N ASN A 246 -5.13 -9.25 -20.28
CA ASN A 246 -4.29 -8.61 -21.29
C ASN A 246 -3.07 -7.96 -20.64
N GLU A 247 -2.13 -7.55 -21.48
CA GLU A 247 -1.01 -6.71 -21.12
C GLU A 247 -1.52 -5.37 -20.56
N GLU A 248 -0.98 -5.01 -19.40
CA GLU A 248 -1.23 -3.76 -18.68
C GLU A 248 0.11 -3.04 -18.46
N TYR A 249 0.10 -1.71 -18.51
CA TYR A 249 1.29 -0.88 -18.35
C TYR A 249 1.02 0.39 -17.52
N ILE A 250 2.08 0.97 -16.95
CA ILE A 250 2.10 2.33 -16.41
C ILE A 250 3.15 3.11 -17.20
N LEU A 251 2.78 4.27 -17.74
CA LEU A 251 3.66 5.16 -18.50
C LEU A 251 3.60 6.55 -17.86
N GLY A 252 4.70 7.02 -17.26
CA GLY A 252 4.76 8.34 -16.63
C GLY A 252 3.63 8.58 -15.61
N GLY A 253 3.32 7.56 -14.80
CA GLY A 253 2.21 7.59 -13.84
C GLY A 253 0.81 7.32 -14.42
N VAL A 254 0.63 7.34 -15.74
CA VAL A 254 -0.65 7.02 -16.40
C VAL A 254 -0.82 5.51 -16.51
N LYS A 255 -1.91 4.99 -15.94
CA LYS A 255 -2.18 3.54 -15.88
C LYS A 255 -3.09 3.13 -17.02
N SER A 256 -2.72 2.08 -17.75
CA SER A 256 -3.51 1.58 -18.90
C SER A 256 -4.91 1.07 -18.53
N TRP A 257 -5.16 0.86 -17.24
CA TRP A 257 -6.44 0.40 -16.71
C TRP A 257 -7.21 1.46 -15.91
N ALA A 258 -6.68 2.69 -15.82
CA ALA A 258 -7.38 3.79 -15.14
C ALA A 258 -8.57 4.34 -15.95
N GLU A 259 -8.72 3.93 -17.22
CA GLU A 259 -9.88 4.27 -18.05
C GLU A 259 -10.67 3.03 -18.45
N LYS A 260 -11.84 2.89 -17.82
CA LYS A 260 -13.07 2.43 -18.47
C LYS A 260 -14.30 2.85 -17.67
#